data_AF-A0A0G2DWX4-F1
#
_entry.id   AF-A0A0G2DWX4-F1
#
_cell.length_a   1.000
_cell.length_b   1.000
_cell.length_c   1.000
_cell.angle_alpha   90.00
_cell.angle_beta   90.00
_cell.angle_gamma   90.00
#
_symmetry.space_group_name_H-M   'P 1'
#
loop_
_entity.id
_entity.type
_entity.pdbx_description
1 polymer ?
#
loop_
_entity_poly.entity_id
_entity_poly.type
_entity_poly.pdbx_seq_one_letter_code
_entity_poly.pdbx_strand_id
1 'polypeptide(L)'
;MPARKRARQEVEQEEQPPNQEPTKLEKLRNTWEFASLVQYIYTFGNVVKIDEDIDVDELEAECLTPTPSETLAQIGLALLKYVSSHKGLTLDIFDEYARRQYVAKAPQRNPFGVDEEPRKFNDMDTFTKIRVLQQLSTWTLGNAERIREKMPEQKDTEQTNWRVEAFGWDKEDRTYFVLDDDRLYRRTDPPLPATPPPRSKSKAKAKPKKTKGTRASKRRRLSTSPLESDVEQEEDGTQDASTREEDTFGGMKWECVAVTLEDYNGFVESIRKSRDPNEKELVKRLQAEVLPIIEKRAEQQRQKAQRKQRELENLEKLANAKRSSRIAGRVEKQKEQEAAVEAERKRTADLEMAKKEQDKQKQMEENAK
;
A
#
# COMPACT_ATOMS: atom_id res chain seq x y z
N MET A 1 -42.33 32.98 36.12
CA MET A 1 -41.96 33.86 34.98
C MET A 1 -40.52 34.32 35.17
N PRO A 2 -39.67 34.51 34.14
CA PRO A 2 -39.07 33.51 33.27
C PRO A 2 -37.51 33.59 33.19
N ALA A 3 -36.92 32.56 32.58
CA ALA A 3 -35.66 32.40 31.83
C ALA A 3 -34.58 33.52 31.74
N ARG A 4 -33.29 33.08 31.82
CA ARG A 4 -32.18 33.25 30.84
C ARG A 4 -30.86 32.78 31.51
N LYS A 5 -30.20 31.66 31.16
CA LYS A 5 -29.48 31.27 29.93
C LYS A 5 -28.22 32.13 29.66
N ARG A 6 -27.04 31.65 30.08
CA ARG A 6 -25.66 31.83 29.55
C ARG A 6 -24.66 31.49 30.67
N ALA A 7 -23.58 30.74 30.50
CA ALA A 7 -23.11 29.93 29.40
C ALA A 7 -22.17 28.88 30.04
N ARG A 8 -22.59 27.61 30.00
CA ARG A 8 -21.72 26.45 30.23
C ARG A 8 -20.92 26.29 28.94
N GLN A 9 -19.90 27.11 28.77
CA GLN A 9 -18.95 27.05 27.66
C GLN A 9 -17.59 26.62 28.21
N GLU A 10 -17.63 25.57 29.02
CA GLU A 10 -16.51 24.71 29.40
C GLU A 10 -16.90 23.28 28.99
N VAL A 11 -17.29 23.14 27.72
CA VAL A 11 -17.38 21.83 27.08
C VAL A 11 -16.13 21.75 26.22
N GLU A 12 -15.20 20.94 26.70
CA GLU A 12 -14.29 20.11 25.90
C GLU A 12 -14.07 20.65 24.49
N GLN A 13 -13.13 21.59 24.36
CA GLN A 13 -12.24 21.50 23.22
C GLN A 13 -11.43 20.24 23.48
N GLU A 14 -11.93 19.11 23.00
CA GLU A 14 -11.10 17.94 22.75
C GLU A 14 -9.90 18.45 21.95
N GLU A 15 -8.74 18.43 22.59
CA GLU A 15 -7.46 18.68 21.95
C GLU A 15 -7.37 17.71 20.78
N GLN A 16 -7.60 18.24 19.56
CA GLN A 16 -7.23 17.53 18.35
C GLN A 16 -5.74 17.17 18.51
N PRO A 17 -5.37 15.89 18.42
CA PRO A 17 -3.97 15.51 18.50
C PRO A 17 -3.20 16.29 17.42
N PRO A 18 -1.95 16.69 17.70
CA PRO A 18 -1.17 17.51 16.78
C PRO A 18 -1.15 16.84 15.40
N ASN A 19 -1.39 17.64 14.36
CA ASN A 19 -1.42 17.22 12.96
C ASN A 19 -0.05 16.61 12.60
N GLN A 20 0.10 15.29 12.84
CA GLN A 20 1.29 14.55 12.47
C GLN A 20 1.36 14.58 10.96
N GLU A 21 2.50 15.00 10.41
CA GLU A 21 2.68 14.94 8.96
C GLU A 21 2.50 13.47 8.51
N PRO A 22 1.70 13.22 7.47
CA PRO A 22 1.39 11.86 7.07
C PRO A 22 2.69 11.13 6.73
N THR A 23 2.81 9.92 7.28
CA THR A 23 3.98 9.07 7.09
C THR A 23 4.21 8.84 5.60
N LYS A 24 5.47 8.62 5.17
CA LYS A 24 5.78 8.33 3.75
C LYS A 24 4.90 7.19 3.18
N LEU A 25 4.61 6.18 4.00
CA LEU A 25 3.69 5.08 3.68
C LEU A 25 2.24 5.52 3.49
N GLU A 26 1.73 6.43 4.33
CA GLU A 26 0.37 6.95 4.20
C GLU A 26 0.23 7.81 2.94
N LYS A 27 1.25 8.64 2.64
CA LYS A 27 1.32 9.38 1.38
C LYS A 27 1.31 8.44 0.18
N LEU A 28 2.11 7.36 0.23
CA LEU A 28 2.15 6.32 -0.80
C LEU A 28 0.79 5.68 -1.03
N ARG A 29 0.12 5.24 0.05
CA ARG A 29 -1.22 4.62 0.00
C ARG A 29 -2.30 5.56 -0.53
N ASN A 30 -2.19 6.85 -0.25
CA ASN A 30 -3.11 7.87 -0.74
C ASN A 30 -2.80 8.32 -2.19
N THR A 31 -1.74 7.81 -2.80
CA THR A 31 -1.38 8.15 -4.18
C THR A 31 -2.17 7.26 -5.15
N TRP A 32 -2.98 7.86 -6.02
CA TRP A 32 -3.79 7.11 -6.99
C TRP A 32 -2.91 6.36 -8.00
N GLU A 33 -1.72 6.89 -8.33
CA GLU A 33 -0.80 6.23 -9.24
C GLU A 33 -0.32 4.89 -8.69
N PHE A 34 -0.14 4.80 -7.36
CA PHE A 34 0.25 3.57 -6.69
C PHE A 34 -0.89 2.55 -6.76
N ALA A 35 -2.10 2.94 -6.37
CA ALA A 35 -3.27 2.06 -6.44
C ALA A 35 -3.54 1.57 -7.87
N SER A 36 -3.40 2.44 -8.87
CA SER A 36 -3.55 2.09 -10.29
C SER A 36 -2.48 1.11 -10.77
N LEU A 37 -1.23 1.29 -10.34
CA LEU A 37 -0.12 0.39 -10.69
C LEU A 37 -0.32 -0.99 -10.07
N VAL A 38 -0.68 -1.03 -8.78
CA VAL A 38 -0.96 -2.27 -8.05
C VAL A 38 -2.08 -3.06 -8.72
N GLN A 39 -3.21 -2.40 -8.99
CA GLN A 39 -4.33 -3.04 -9.69
C GLN A 39 -3.91 -3.59 -11.06
N TYR A 40 -3.10 -2.84 -11.82
CA TYR A 40 -2.57 -3.31 -13.09
C TYR A 40 -1.71 -4.58 -12.92
N ILE A 41 -0.87 -4.64 -11.90
CA ILE A 41 -0.02 -5.81 -11.63
C ILE A 41 -0.89 -7.03 -11.27
N TYR A 42 -1.94 -6.86 -10.46
CA TYR A 42 -2.87 -7.95 -10.16
C TYR A 42 -3.61 -8.46 -11.40
N THR A 43 -4.08 -7.55 -12.26
CA THR A 43 -4.86 -7.96 -13.44
C THR A 43 -4.00 -8.48 -14.60
N PHE A 44 -2.82 -7.89 -14.85
CA PHE A 44 -2.02 -8.14 -16.05
C PHE A 44 -0.57 -8.54 -15.78
N GLY A 45 -0.14 -8.63 -14.53
CA GLY A 45 1.25 -8.88 -14.13
C GLY A 45 1.83 -10.14 -14.77
N ASN A 46 1.11 -11.25 -14.70
CA ASN A 46 1.51 -12.53 -15.32
C ASN A 46 1.76 -12.37 -16.83
N VAL A 47 0.84 -11.74 -17.57
CA VAL A 47 1.01 -11.51 -19.02
C VAL A 47 2.26 -10.68 -19.32
N VAL A 48 2.55 -9.67 -18.49
CA VAL A 48 3.73 -8.83 -18.66
C VAL A 48 5.02 -9.48 -18.16
N LYS A 49 4.94 -10.69 -17.58
CA LYS A 49 6.05 -11.40 -16.93
C LYS A 49 6.61 -10.65 -15.72
N ILE A 50 5.72 -9.98 -14.99
CA ILE A 50 5.98 -9.55 -13.62
C ILE A 50 5.80 -10.78 -12.74
N ASP A 51 6.65 -10.90 -11.72
CA ASP A 51 6.59 -12.03 -10.80
C ASP A 51 5.24 -12.06 -10.06
N GLU A 52 4.62 -13.24 -10.02
CA GLU A 52 3.30 -13.45 -9.41
C GLU A 52 3.36 -13.40 -7.87
N ASP A 53 4.56 -13.60 -7.31
CA ASP A 53 4.78 -13.60 -5.86
C ASP A 53 4.86 -12.17 -5.28
N ILE A 54 4.92 -11.13 -6.12
CA ILE A 54 4.97 -9.73 -5.66
C ILE A 54 3.61 -9.34 -5.10
N ASP A 55 3.54 -9.22 -3.78
CA ASP A 55 2.37 -8.68 -3.08
C ASP A 55 2.48 -7.16 -2.87
N VAL A 56 1.35 -6.50 -2.53
CA VAL A 56 1.34 -5.05 -2.28
C VAL A 56 2.20 -4.66 -1.10
N ASP A 57 2.27 -5.51 -0.08
CA ASP A 57 3.00 -5.20 1.15
C ASP A 57 4.53 -5.20 0.89
N GLU A 58 5.01 -6.09 0.02
CA GLU A 58 6.39 -6.13 -0.49
C GLU A 58 6.67 -4.92 -1.39
N LEU A 59 5.74 -4.57 -2.29
CA LEU A 59 5.90 -3.38 -3.13
C LEU A 59 5.95 -2.09 -2.30
N GLU A 60 5.15 -1.99 -1.24
CA GLU A 60 5.21 -0.90 -0.27
C GLU A 60 6.52 -0.87 0.48
N ALA A 61 6.96 -2.01 1.02
CA ALA A 61 8.23 -2.12 1.74
C ALA A 61 9.38 -1.66 0.85
N GLU A 62 9.36 -2.05 -0.42
CA GLU A 62 10.38 -1.73 -1.40
C GLU A 62 10.33 -0.27 -1.86
N CYS A 63 9.16 0.38 -1.83
CA CYS A 63 9.06 1.82 -2.03
C CYS A 63 9.61 2.63 -0.83
N LEU A 64 9.63 2.02 0.36
CA LEU A 64 10.15 2.63 1.58
C LEU A 64 11.64 2.38 1.79
N THR A 65 12.26 1.41 1.11
CA THR A 65 13.69 1.15 1.25
C THR A 65 14.49 2.37 0.74
N PRO A 66 15.55 2.77 1.48
CA PRO A 66 16.41 3.89 1.08
C PRO A 66 17.38 3.52 -0.05
N THR A 67 17.56 2.22 -0.32
CA THR A 67 18.41 1.70 -1.39
C THR A 67 17.65 1.62 -2.71
N PRO A 68 18.35 1.69 -3.85
CA PRO A 68 17.75 1.42 -5.15
C PRO A 68 17.07 0.05 -5.16
N SER A 69 15.78 0.05 -5.46
CA SER A 69 15.00 -1.17 -5.57
C SER A 69 15.30 -1.89 -6.87
N GLU A 70 15.70 -3.15 -6.76
CA GLU A 70 15.83 -4.02 -7.93
C GLU A 70 14.45 -4.40 -8.48
N THR A 71 13.49 -4.69 -7.59
CA THR A 71 12.12 -5.10 -7.96
C THR A 71 11.40 -4.03 -8.78
N LEU A 72 11.47 -2.76 -8.37
CA LEU A 72 10.86 -1.65 -9.13
C LEU A 72 11.51 -1.48 -10.51
N ALA A 73 12.83 -1.66 -10.61
CA ALA A 73 13.53 -1.59 -11.87
C ALA A 73 13.17 -2.77 -12.80
N GLN A 74 13.01 -3.97 -12.24
CA GLN A 74 12.55 -5.15 -12.97
C GLN A 74 11.11 -5.00 -13.48
N ILE A 75 10.19 -4.47 -12.66
CA ILE A 75 8.82 -4.14 -13.07
C ILE A 75 8.86 -3.12 -14.22
N GLY A 76 9.64 -2.04 -14.07
CA GLY A 76 9.82 -1.03 -15.11
C GLY A 76 10.31 -1.63 -16.42
N LEU A 77 11.31 -2.52 -16.35
CA LEU A 77 11.86 -3.22 -17.51
C LEU A 77 10.82 -4.14 -18.19
N ALA A 78 10.03 -4.87 -17.40
CA ALA A 78 8.97 -5.75 -17.90
C ALA A 78 7.92 -4.94 -18.67
N LEU A 79 7.46 -3.81 -18.11
CA LEU A 79 6.54 -2.89 -18.76
C LEU A 79 7.16 -2.30 -20.04
N LEU A 80 8.41 -1.82 -19.96
CA LEU A 80 9.08 -1.18 -21.10
C LEU A 80 9.30 -2.14 -22.28
N LYS A 81 9.52 -3.43 -22.02
CA LYS A 81 9.57 -4.47 -23.07
C LYS A 81 8.26 -4.61 -23.86
N TYR A 82 7.13 -4.29 -23.25
CA TYR A 82 5.82 -4.27 -23.92
C TYR A 82 5.55 -2.97 -24.67
N VAL A 83 6.05 -1.85 -24.13
CA VAL A 83 5.87 -0.52 -24.73
C VAL A 83 6.82 -0.29 -25.91
N SER A 84 8.06 -0.74 -25.79
CA SER A 84 9.12 -0.58 -26.79
C SER A 84 9.13 -1.75 -27.79
N SER A 85 9.53 -1.47 -29.02
CA SER A 85 9.76 -2.51 -30.05
C SER A 85 11.20 -3.00 -30.09
N HIS A 86 12.09 -2.44 -29.25
CA HIS A 86 13.50 -2.81 -29.23
C HIS A 86 13.72 -4.18 -28.57
N LYS A 87 14.49 -5.05 -29.23
CA LYS A 87 14.82 -6.39 -28.75
C LYS A 87 16.06 -6.34 -27.85
N GLY A 88 16.07 -7.11 -26.76
CA GLY A 88 17.23 -7.17 -25.86
C GLY A 88 17.31 -6.06 -24.82
N LEU A 89 16.16 -5.54 -24.36
CA LEU A 89 16.12 -4.58 -23.25
C LEU A 89 16.70 -5.18 -21.96
N THR A 90 17.75 -4.55 -21.43
CA THR A 90 18.36 -4.80 -20.13
C THR A 90 18.18 -3.60 -19.21
N LEU A 91 18.51 -3.76 -17.92
CA LEU A 91 18.45 -2.66 -16.94
C LEU A 91 19.41 -1.52 -17.29
N ASP A 92 20.55 -1.82 -17.92
CA ASP A 92 21.56 -0.79 -18.26
C ASP A 92 21.07 0.21 -19.32
N ILE A 93 20.25 -0.25 -20.27
CA ILE A 93 19.68 0.58 -21.33
C ILE A 93 18.25 1.04 -21.00
N PHE A 94 17.72 0.69 -19.82
CA PHE A 94 16.35 1.01 -19.43
C PHE A 94 16.11 2.53 -19.47
N ASP A 95 16.99 3.31 -18.84
CA ASP A 95 16.82 4.76 -18.69
C ASP A 95 16.76 5.48 -20.05
N GLU A 96 17.62 5.08 -20.99
CA GLU A 96 17.67 5.69 -22.32
C GLU A 96 16.39 5.37 -23.13
N TYR A 97 15.96 4.10 -23.10
CA TYR A 97 14.76 3.70 -23.84
C TYR A 97 13.48 4.22 -23.19
N ALA A 98 13.43 4.32 -21.85
CA ALA A 98 12.35 4.98 -21.15
C ALA A 98 12.26 6.44 -21.56
N ARG A 99 13.38 7.21 -21.51
CA ARG A 99 13.43 8.60 -21.98
C ARG A 99 12.89 8.74 -23.41
N ARG A 100 13.32 7.89 -24.35
CA ARG A 100 12.82 7.91 -25.74
C ARG A 100 11.30 7.74 -25.82
N GLN A 101 10.72 6.86 -25.00
CA GLN A 101 9.26 6.71 -24.93
C GLN A 101 8.57 7.95 -24.36
N TYR A 102 9.14 8.57 -23.32
CA TYR A 102 8.62 9.82 -22.75
C TYR A 102 8.65 10.97 -23.76
N VAL A 103 9.78 11.18 -24.44
CA VAL A 103 9.88 12.24 -25.46
C VAL A 103 8.85 12.03 -26.58
N ALA A 104 8.60 10.78 -26.98
CA ALA A 104 7.66 10.48 -28.06
C ALA A 104 6.18 10.56 -27.63
N LYS A 105 5.83 10.10 -26.43
CA LYS A 105 4.42 9.92 -25.99
C LYS A 105 3.94 10.98 -25.01
N ALA A 106 4.81 11.49 -24.14
CA ALA A 106 4.46 12.46 -23.10
C ALA A 106 5.65 13.39 -22.79
N PRO A 107 6.05 14.27 -23.73
CA PRO A 107 7.24 15.10 -23.57
C PRO A 107 7.14 16.07 -22.38
N GLN A 108 5.93 16.53 -22.05
CA GLN A 108 5.68 17.46 -20.95
C GLN A 108 5.85 16.82 -19.56
N ARG A 109 5.74 15.50 -19.45
CA ARG A 109 5.77 14.76 -18.17
C ARG A 109 7.00 13.85 -18.07
N ASN A 110 8.11 14.24 -18.71
CA ASN A 110 9.31 13.41 -18.82
C ASN A 110 10.23 13.57 -17.59
N PRO A 111 10.34 12.55 -16.70
CA PRO A 111 11.20 12.63 -15.52
C PRO A 111 12.67 12.33 -15.83
N PHE A 112 12.99 11.80 -17.02
CA PHE A 112 14.34 11.43 -17.44
C PHE A 112 15.14 12.60 -18.02
N GLY A 113 14.49 13.74 -18.29
CA GLY A 113 15.10 14.90 -18.92
C GLY A 113 15.17 14.79 -20.46
N VAL A 114 15.55 15.91 -21.10
CA VAL A 114 15.70 16.01 -22.56
C VAL A 114 17.16 15.93 -22.99
N ASP A 115 18.10 16.07 -22.05
CA ASP A 115 19.54 16.03 -22.28
C ASP A 115 20.02 14.68 -22.81
N GLU A 116 21.21 14.66 -23.41
CA GLU A 116 21.81 13.48 -24.07
C GLU A 116 22.04 12.31 -23.09
N GLU A 117 22.29 12.59 -21.81
CA GLU A 117 22.34 11.61 -20.73
C GLU A 117 21.02 11.60 -19.92
N PRO A 118 20.28 10.47 -19.87
CA PRO A 118 19.05 10.38 -19.09
C PRO A 118 19.35 10.34 -17.59
N ARG A 119 18.48 10.93 -16.79
CA ARG A 119 18.50 10.72 -15.33
C ARG A 119 18.23 9.25 -15.02
N LYS A 120 19.01 8.66 -14.12
CA LYS A 120 18.84 7.25 -13.73
C LYS A 120 17.55 7.04 -12.97
N PHE A 121 16.79 6.00 -13.32
CA PHE A 121 15.56 5.64 -12.61
C PHE A 121 15.78 5.40 -11.12
N ASN A 122 16.91 4.78 -10.77
CA ASN A 122 17.26 4.45 -9.39
C ASN A 122 17.50 5.65 -8.49
N ASP A 123 17.94 6.78 -9.06
CA ASP A 123 18.26 8.01 -8.32
C ASP A 123 17.02 8.90 -8.13
N MET A 124 15.88 8.53 -8.73
CA MET A 124 14.63 9.28 -8.60
C MET A 124 13.95 9.05 -7.24
N ASP A 125 13.16 10.03 -6.82
CA ASP A 125 12.28 9.90 -5.66
C ASP A 125 11.23 8.78 -5.86
N THR A 126 10.81 8.16 -4.75
CA THR A 126 9.83 7.06 -4.73
C THR A 126 8.55 7.43 -5.50
N PHE A 127 8.00 8.62 -5.28
CA PHE A 127 6.76 9.03 -5.95
C PHE A 127 6.97 9.24 -7.45
N THR A 128 8.14 9.75 -7.86
CA THR A 128 8.50 9.88 -9.28
C THR A 128 8.65 8.50 -9.93
N LYS A 129 9.28 7.54 -9.25
CA LYS A 129 9.38 6.15 -9.74
C LYS A 129 8.00 5.54 -9.96
N ILE A 130 7.08 5.71 -9.02
CA ILE A 130 5.71 5.19 -9.14
C ILE A 130 4.98 5.83 -10.31
N ARG A 131 5.08 7.17 -10.48
CA ARG A 131 4.51 7.84 -11.66
C ARG A 131 5.09 7.28 -12.96
N VAL A 132 6.39 6.98 -12.99
CA VAL A 132 7.03 6.38 -14.16
C VAL A 132 6.43 5.00 -14.46
N LEU A 133 6.33 4.14 -13.45
CA LEU A 133 5.79 2.78 -13.58
C LEU A 133 4.31 2.80 -13.98
N GLN A 134 3.51 3.65 -13.35
CA GLN A 134 2.09 3.84 -13.68
C GLN A 134 1.90 4.33 -15.12
N GLN A 135 2.76 5.25 -15.58
CA GLN A 135 2.67 5.75 -16.94
C GLN A 135 3.10 4.68 -17.96
N LEU A 136 4.12 3.89 -17.65
CA LEU A 136 4.54 2.75 -18.47
C LEU A 136 3.42 1.70 -18.54
N SER A 137 2.76 1.36 -17.43
CA SER A 137 1.61 0.43 -17.41
C SER A 137 0.41 0.97 -18.17
N THR A 138 0.20 2.28 -18.19
CA THR A 138 -0.84 2.88 -19.05
C THR A 138 -0.47 2.73 -20.54
N TRP A 139 0.80 2.87 -20.90
CA TRP A 139 1.24 2.76 -22.29
C TRP A 139 1.25 1.34 -22.84
N THR A 140 1.35 0.31 -22.00
CA THR A 140 1.20 -1.08 -22.46
C THR A 140 -0.21 -1.30 -23.03
N LEU A 141 -1.22 -0.65 -22.46
CA LEU A 141 -2.63 -0.69 -22.90
C LEU A 141 -2.87 0.08 -24.21
N GLY A 142 -1.91 0.89 -24.68
CA GLY A 142 -1.98 1.53 -26.00
C GLY A 142 -2.07 0.53 -27.16
N ASN A 143 -1.63 -0.71 -26.94
CA ASN A 143 -1.88 -1.84 -27.84
C ASN A 143 -2.52 -3.00 -27.06
N ALA A 144 -3.71 -2.75 -26.53
CA ALA A 144 -4.45 -3.67 -25.65
C ALA A 144 -4.65 -5.07 -26.25
N GLU A 145 -4.74 -5.20 -27.58
CA GLU A 145 -4.88 -6.49 -28.28
C GLU A 145 -3.74 -7.46 -27.95
N ARG A 146 -2.50 -6.96 -27.80
CA ARG A 146 -1.35 -7.81 -27.43
C ARG A 146 -1.48 -8.42 -26.04
N ILE A 147 -2.16 -7.72 -25.13
CA ILE A 147 -2.42 -8.21 -23.78
C ILE A 147 -3.62 -9.16 -23.83
N ARG A 148 -4.71 -8.77 -24.49
CA ARG A 148 -5.92 -9.59 -24.67
C ARG A 148 -5.64 -10.97 -25.24
N GLU A 149 -4.81 -11.06 -26.29
CA GLU A 149 -4.46 -12.33 -26.92
C GLU A 149 -3.79 -13.31 -25.94
N LYS A 150 -3.08 -12.80 -24.93
CA LYS A 150 -2.35 -13.60 -23.94
C LYS A 150 -3.13 -13.87 -22.66
N MET A 151 -4.25 -13.18 -22.44
CA MET A 151 -5.09 -13.40 -21.27
C MET A 151 -5.87 -14.71 -21.41
N PRO A 152 -6.14 -15.43 -20.32
CA PRO A 152 -6.99 -16.62 -20.37
C PRO A 152 -8.45 -16.28 -20.70
N GLU A 153 -8.94 -15.12 -20.29
CA GLU A 153 -10.29 -14.62 -20.56
C GLU A 153 -10.44 -14.09 -22.00
N GLN A 154 -10.64 -15.01 -22.94
CA GLN A 154 -10.75 -14.66 -24.37
C GLN A 154 -12.13 -14.10 -24.75
N LYS A 155 -13.17 -14.28 -23.93
CA LYS A 155 -14.51 -13.76 -24.23
C LYS A 155 -14.67 -12.33 -23.73
N ASP A 156 -15.24 -11.47 -24.56
CA ASP A 156 -15.51 -10.07 -24.22
C ASP A 156 -16.27 -9.89 -22.89
N THR A 157 -17.24 -10.77 -22.57
CA THR A 157 -17.98 -10.74 -21.30
C THR A 157 -17.15 -11.09 -20.07
N GLU A 158 -16.05 -11.84 -20.23
CA GLU A 158 -15.12 -12.14 -19.14
C GLU A 158 -14.12 -10.98 -19.00
N GLN A 159 -13.72 -10.36 -20.12
CA GLN A 159 -12.84 -9.18 -20.13
C GLN A 159 -13.47 -7.93 -19.50
N THR A 160 -14.81 -7.82 -19.45
CA THR A 160 -15.46 -6.71 -18.73
C THR A 160 -15.17 -6.74 -17.24
N ASN A 161 -14.83 -7.90 -16.67
CA ASN A 161 -14.51 -8.04 -15.25
C ASN A 161 -13.16 -7.42 -14.88
N TRP A 162 -12.30 -7.09 -15.85
CA TRP A 162 -11.07 -6.33 -15.60
C TRP A 162 -11.33 -4.87 -15.22
N ARG A 163 -12.57 -4.39 -15.39
CA ARG A 163 -12.96 -3.05 -14.95
C ARG A 163 -13.29 -3.09 -13.47
N VAL A 164 -12.56 -2.30 -12.70
CA VAL A 164 -12.90 -2.06 -11.30
C VAL A 164 -14.24 -1.33 -11.24
N GLU A 165 -15.24 -1.97 -10.65
CA GLU A 165 -16.55 -1.37 -10.41
C GLU A 165 -16.56 -0.59 -9.09
N ALA A 166 -17.44 0.43 -9.03
CA ALA A 166 -17.67 1.13 -7.77
C ALA A 166 -18.31 0.18 -6.75
N PHE A 167 -17.70 0.09 -5.58
CA PHE A 167 -18.20 -0.74 -4.49
C PHE A 167 -19.40 -0.09 -3.79
N GLY A 168 -19.44 1.24 -3.72
CA GLY A 168 -20.60 1.97 -3.23
C GLY A 168 -20.36 3.47 -3.12
N TRP A 169 -21.33 4.15 -2.52
CA TRP A 169 -21.32 5.60 -2.32
C TRP A 169 -21.65 5.93 -0.87
N ASP A 170 -21.24 7.11 -0.43
CA ASP A 170 -21.66 7.68 0.84
C ASP A 170 -22.66 8.84 0.66
N LYS A 171 -23.03 9.47 1.78
CA LYS A 171 -23.92 10.63 1.81
C LYS A 171 -23.34 11.86 1.09
N GLU A 172 -22.02 11.93 0.92
CA GLU A 172 -21.31 13.02 0.24
C GLU A 172 -21.07 12.70 -1.24
N ASP A 173 -21.72 11.67 -1.78
CA ASP A 173 -21.55 11.15 -3.15
C ASP A 173 -20.09 10.75 -3.47
N ARG A 174 -19.28 10.48 -2.43
CA ARG A 174 -17.92 9.95 -2.61
C ARG A 174 -18.02 8.50 -3.03
N THR A 175 -17.19 8.11 -4.00
CA THR A 175 -17.20 6.76 -4.56
C THR A 175 -16.17 5.90 -3.84
N TYR A 176 -16.59 4.71 -3.41
CA TYR A 176 -15.74 3.72 -2.76
C TYR A 176 -15.35 2.62 -3.74
N PHE A 177 -14.10 2.18 -3.68
CA PHE A 177 -13.53 1.12 -4.50
C PHE A 177 -12.84 0.10 -3.60
N VAL A 178 -13.07 -1.18 -3.87
CA VAL A 178 -12.29 -2.29 -3.30
C VAL A 178 -11.48 -2.85 -4.45
N LEU A 179 -10.16 -2.81 -4.33
CA LEU A 179 -9.24 -3.33 -5.34
C LEU A 179 -8.87 -4.79 -5.03
N ASP A 180 -8.16 -5.44 -5.94
CA ASP A 180 -7.76 -6.85 -5.81
C ASP A 180 -6.79 -7.11 -4.64
N ASP A 181 -6.20 -6.05 -4.09
CA ASP A 181 -5.40 -6.09 -2.88
C ASP A 181 -6.25 -6.13 -1.58
N ASP A 182 -7.58 -6.21 -1.73
CA ASP A 182 -8.60 -6.11 -0.68
C ASP A 182 -8.56 -4.79 0.13
N ARG A 183 -7.93 -3.72 -0.38
CA ARG A 183 -7.91 -2.41 0.30
C ARG A 183 -9.07 -1.55 -0.14
N LEU A 184 -9.62 -0.79 0.81
CA LEU A 184 -10.72 0.13 0.58
C LEU A 184 -10.17 1.51 0.24
N TYR A 185 -10.54 2.02 -0.93
CA TYR A 185 -10.19 3.35 -1.40
C TYR A 185 -11.43 4.21 -1.56
N ARG A 186 -11.23 5.52 -1.48
CA ARG A 186 -12.25 6.54 -1.64
C ARG A 186 -11.80 7.57 -2.66
N ARG A 187 -12.69 7.85 -3.62
CA ARG A 187 -12.55 8.96 -4.56
C ARG A 187 -13.55 10.05 -4.21
N THR A 188 -13.04 11.27 -4.05
CA THR A 188 -13.85 12.48 -3.92
C THR A 188 -13.72 13.27 -5.21
N ASP A 189 -14.83 13.47 -5.90
CA ASP A 189 -14.84 14.25 -7.14
C ASP A 189 -14.67 15.75 -6.84
N PRO A 190 -14.04 16.54 -7.72
CA PRO A 190 -13.85 17.96 -7.51
C PRO A 190 -15.20 18.67 -7.39
N PRO A 191 -15.30 19.75 -6.59
CA PRO A 191 -16.53 20.52 -6.50
C PRO A 191 -16.91 21.02 -7.89
N LEU A 192 -18.18 20.81 -8.26
CA LEU A 192 -18.69 21.28 -9.55
C LEU A 192 -18.39 22.78 -9.71
N PRO A 193 -17.86 23.21 -10.87
CA PRO A 193 -17.55 24.61 -11.09
C PRO A 193 -18.80 25.45 -10.85
N ALA A 194 -18.68 26.48 -10.02
CA ALA A 194 -19.79 27.35 -9.66
C ALA A 194 -20.49 27.82 -10.94
N THR A 195 -21.76 27.46 -11.11
CA THR A 195 -22.53 27.90 -12.28
C THR A 195 -22.43 29.41 -12.36
N PRO A 196 -22.05 30.01 -13.51
CA PRO A 196 -21.98 31.44 -13.64
C PRO A 196 -23.35 32.03 -13.23
N PRO A 197 -23.39 33.09 -12.41
CA PRO A 197 -24.65 33.64 -11.92
C PRO A 197 -25.56 33.90 -13.13
N PRO A 198 -26.86 33.53 -13.04
CA PRO A 198 -27.78 33.70 -14.16
C PRO A 198 -27.70 35.15 -14.60
N ARG A 199 -27.18 35.39 -15.81
CA ARG A 199 -27.06 36.73 -16.38
C ARG A 199 -28.41 37.39 -16.18
N SER A 200 -28.42 38.46 -15.38
CA SER A 200 -29.63 39.22 -15.08
C SER A 200 -30.30 39.50 -16.41
N LYS A 201 -31.54 38.99 -16.58
CA LYS A 201 -32.33 39.28 -17.76
C LYS A 201 -32.49 40.79 -17.79
N SER A 202 -31.72 41.46 -18.64
CA SER A 202 -31.87 42.88 -18.86
C SER A 202 -33.33 43.10 -19.25
N LYS A 203 -34.01 43.94 -18.45
CA LYS A 203 -35.42 44.30 -18.67
C LYS A 203 -35.60 44.63 -20.14
N ALA A 204 -36.35 43.81 -20.85
CA ALA A 204 -36.69 44.05 -22.24
C ALA A 204 -37.36 45.43 -22.33
N LYS A 205 -36.67 46.41 -22.93
CA LYS A 205 -37.32 47.64 -23.38
C LYS A 205 -38.40 47.24 -24.38
N ALA A 206 -39.63 47.66 -24.09
CA ALA A 206 -40.78 47.43 -24.94
C ALA A 206 -40.49 47.98 -26.36
N LYS A 207 -40.53 47.12 -27.38
CA LYS A 207 -40.58 47.54 -28.78
C LYS A 207 -42.02 47.88 -29.15
N PRO A 208 -42.27 48.96 -29.92
CA PRO A 208 -43.61 49.21 -30.47
C PRO A 208 -43.89 48.25 -31.62
N LYS A 209 -45.15 47.80 -31.70
CA LYS A 209 -45.72 46.97 -32.77
C LYS A 209 -45.70 47.70 -34.13
N LYS A 210 -45.40 46.97 -35.21
CA LYS A 210 -46.02 46.92 -36.58
C LYS A 210 -45.04 46.16 -37.52
N THR A 211 -45.38 45.43 -38.57
CA THR A 211 -46.55 44.69 -39.07
C THR A 211 -45.98 43.69 -40.11
N LYS A 212 -46.57 42.49 -40.16
CA LYS A 212 -46.80 41.57 -41.30
C LYS A 212 -45.83 41.60 -42.51
N GLY A 213 -45.13 40.48 -42.75
CA GLY A 213 -44.45 40.18 -44.01
C GLY A 213 -44.06 38.70 -44.11
N THR A 214 -44.50 38.05 -45.17
CA THR A 214 -44.60 36.59 -45.40
C THR A 214 -43.33 35.92 -45.94
N ARG A 215 -43.19 34.62 -45.66
CA ARG A 215 -42.52 33.53 -46.42
C ARG A 215 -41.22 33.86 -47.19
N ALA A 216 -40.13 33.15 -46.88
CA ALA A 216 -39.59 32.10 -47.76
C ALA A 216 -38.26 31.52 -47.25
N SER A 217 -38.17 30.20 -47.38
CA SER A 217 -36.98 29.37 -47.28
C SER A 217 -35.91 29.76 -48.33
N LYS A 218 -34.64 29.93 -47.92
CA LYS A 218 -33.50 29.55 -48.77
C LYS A 218 -32.17 29.40 -48.02
N ARG A 219 -31.70 28.15 -48.08
CA ARG A 219 -30.37 27.57 -47.86
C ARG A 219 -29.21 28.40 -48.47
N ARG A 220 -28.14 28.64 -47.70
CA ARG A 220 -26.71 28.87 -48.09
C ARG A 220 -25.95 29.34 -46.84
N ARG A 221 -24.65 29.13 -46.62
CA ARG A 221 -23.54 28.36 -47.24
C ARG A 221 -22.39 28.46 -46.23
N LEU A 222 -21.51 27.45 -46.19
CA LEU A 222 -20.19 27.54 -45.55
C LEU A 222 -19.32 28.62 -46.22
N SER A 223 -18.53 29.32 -45.40
CA SER A 223 -17.25 29.99 -45.69
C SER A 223 -16.57 30.25 -44.33
N THR A 224 -15.59 29.50 -43.83
CA THR A 224 -14.16 29.37 -44.18
C THR A 224 -13.37 30.67 -44.31
N SER A 225 -12.36 30.77 -43.43
CA SER A 225 -11.09 31.54 -43.46
C SER A 225 -11.03 32.85 -42.65
N PRO A 226 -9.85 33.26 -42.13
CA PRO A 226 -8.79 32.50 -41.45
C PRO A 226 -8.42 33.11 -40.07
N LEU A 227 -7.82 32.27 -39.22
CA LEU A 227 -7.05 32.70 -38.04
C LEU A 227 -5.65 33.10 -38.52
N GLU A 228 -5.25 34.35 -38.26
CA GLU A 228 -3.85 34.69 -38.07
C GLU A 228 -3.66 35.30 -36.69
N SER A 229 -2.52 34.88 -36.15
CA SER A 229 -1.87 35.13 -34.88
C SER A 229 -1.71 36.60 -34.52
N ASP A 230 -1.84 36.89 -33.23
CA ASP A 230 -0.87 37.76 -32.57
C ASP A 230 -0.48 37.16 -31.22
N VAL A 231 0.82 37.10 -31.01
CA VAL A 231 1.51 36.48 -29.88
C VAL A 231 2.24 37.61 -29.21
N GLU A 232 1.81 38.01 -28.02
CA GLU A 232 2.67 38.74 -27.10
C GLU A 232 2.63 38.04 -25.74
N GLN A 233 3.70 37.29 -25.50
CA GLN A 233 4.20 36.91 -24.19
C GLN A 233 4.97 38.11 -23.61
N GLU A 234 4.84 38.32 -22.31
CA GLU A 234 5.91 38.44 -21.30
C GLU A 234 5.18 38.58 -19.95
N GLU A 235 5.26 37.59 -19.04
CA GLU A 235 6.32 37.37 -18.04
C GLU A 235 6.50 38.59 -17.11
N ASP A 236 6.61 38.50 -15.78
CA ASP A 236 6.75 37.42 -14.82
C ASP A 236 6.25 37.98 -13.46
N GLY A 237 5.71 37.10 -12.64
CA GLY A 237 5.31 37.36 -11.26
C GLY A 237 5.70 36.13 -10.45
N THR A 238 7.00 35.97 -10.31
CA THR A 238 7.72 34.88 -9.66
C THR A 238 7.13 34.57 -8.28
N GLN A 239 6.36 33.48 -8.17
CA GLN A 239 6.01 32.85 -6.89
C GLN A 239 6.11 31.33 -7.04
N ASP A 240 7.17 30.79 -6.42
CA ASP A 240 7.40 29.39 -6.03
C ASP A 240 7.02 28.28 -7.03
N ALA A 241 7.93 28.01 -7.97
CA ALA A 241 7.92 26.85 -8.85
C ALA A 241 8.58 25.60 -8.23
N SER A 242 8.47 25.42 -6.91
CA SER A 242 8.80 24.15 -6.26
C SER A 242 7.57 23.65 -5.51
N THR A 243 7.07 22.45 -5.84
CA THR A 243 5.93 21.74 -5.22
C THR A 243 4.49 22.03 -5.69
N ARG A 244 4.24 22.40 -6.96
CA ARG A 244 2.95 22.02 -7.57
C ARG A 244 3.06 20.58 -8.03
N GLU A 245 2.59 19.65 -7.22
CA GLU A 245 2.26 18.31 -7.71
C GLU A 245 1.32 18.50 -8.90
N GLU A 246 1.78 18.16 -10.11
CA GLU A 246 0.93 18.22 -11.29
C GLU A 246 -0.33 17.40 -11.02
N ASP A 247 -1.49 18.03 -11.12
CA ASP A 247 -2.79 17.39 -10.89
C ASP A 247 -3.09 16.43 -12.05
N THR A 248 -2.54 15.23 -11.95
CA THR A 248 -2.67 14.14 -12.91
C THR A 248 -4.02 13.43 -12.82
N PHE A 249 -4.81 13.74 -11.78
CA PHE A 249 -6.09 13.09 -11.48
C PHE A 249 -7.31 13.98 -11.74
N GLY A 250 -7.10 15.16 -12.35
CA GLY A 250 -8.18 16.04 -12.80
C GLY A 250 -8.97 16.69 -11.66
N GLY A 251 -8.31 16.98 -10.55
CA GLY A 251 -8.86 17.65 -9.38
C GLY A 251 -9.60 16.70 -8.44
N MET A 252 -9.70 15.42 -8.78
CA MET A 252 -10.23 14.39 -7.90
C MET A 252 -9.25 14.13 -6.75
N LYS A 253 -9.78 13.79 -5.57
CA LYS A 253 -8.98 13.34 -4.43
C LYS A 253 -9.08 11.83 -4.30
N TRP A 254 -7.94 11.16 -4.15
CA TRP A 254 -7.84 9.73 -3.88
C TRP A 254 -7.33 9.51 -2.46
N GLU A 255 -7.95 8.60 -1.71
CA GLU A 255 -7.59 8.29 -0.34
C GLU A 255 -7.72 6.79 -0.06
N CYS A 256 -6.74 6.21 0.62
CA CYS A 256 -6.81 4.86 1.15
C CYS A 256 -7.48 4.92 2.53
N VAL A 257 -8.63 4.28 2.66
CA VAL A 257 -9.50 4.34 3.85
C VAL A 257 -9.23 3.20 4.81
N ALA A 258 -9.09 1.97 4.28
CA ALA A 258 -8.87 0.80 5.13
C ALA A 258 -7.94 -0.22 4.46
N VAL A 259 -6.97 -0.70 5.24
CA VAL A 259 -6.01 -1.73 4.82
C VAL A 259 -6.12 -2.96 5.73
N THR A 260 -6.15 -2.72 7.04
CA THR A 260 -6.18 -3.78 8.05
C THR A 260 -7.60 -4.09 8.52
N LEU A 261 -7.78 -5.23 9.17
CA LEU A 261 -9.06 -5.59 9.80
C LEU A 261 -9.53 -4.53 10.81
N GLU A 262 -8.60 -3.90 11.53
CA GLU A 262 -8.90 -2.85 12.49
C GLU A 262 -9.42 -1.60 11.80
N ASP A 263 -8.80 -1.20 10.68
CA ASP A 263 -9.25 -0.06 9.87
C ASP A 263 -10.66 -0.29 9.31
N TYR A 264 -10.92 -1.50 8.80
CA TYR A 264 -12.23 -1.87 8.28
C TYR A 264 -13.32 -1.84 9.37
N ASN A 265 -13.03 -2.38 10.55
CA ASN A 265 -13.96 -2.34 11.68
C ASN A 265 -14.21 -0.89 12.12
N GLY A 266 -13.16 -0.08 12.25
CA GLY A 266 -13.28 1.34 12.58
C GLY A 266 -14.08 2.13 11.55
N PHE A 267 -13.85 1.88 10.26
CA PHE A 267 -14.61 2.50 9.18
C PHE A 267 -16.09 2.11 9.24
N VAL A 268 -16.40 0.80 9.33
CA VAL A 268 -17.77 0.32 9.42
C VAL A 268 -18.49 0.92 10.64
N GLU A 269 -17.84 0.98 11.80
CA GLU A 269 -18.41 1.59 13.00
C GLU A 269 -18.71 3.09 12.83
N SER A 270 -17.84 3.82 12.10
CA SER A 270 -18.03 5.25 11.85
C SER A 270 -19.31 5.56 11.06
N ILE A 271 -19.66 4.71 10.08
CA ILE A 271 -20.84 4.91 9.22
C ILE A 271 -22.06 4.07 9.65
N ARG A 272 -21.92 3.14 10.59
CA ARG A 272 -22.99 2.23 11.04
C ARG A 272 -24.26 2.94 11.54
N LYS A 273 -24.09 4.12 12.16
CA LYS A 273 -25.20 4.92 12.72
C LYS A 273 -25.86 5.83 11.69
N SER A 274 -25.34 5.87 10.46
CA SER A 274 -25.88 6.74 9.43
C SER A 274 -27.28 6.32 9.01
N ARG A 275 -28.06 7.32 8.62
CA ARG A 275 -29.41 7.12 8.12
C ARG A 275 -29.44 6.95 6.60
N ASP A 276 -28.33 7.25 5.93
CA ASP A 276 -28.23 7.23 4.48
C ASP A 276 -28.39 5.81 3.89
N PRO A 277 -29.24 5.60 2.88
CA PRO A 277 -29.39 4.29 2.24
C PRO A 277 -28.12 3.76 1.58
N ASN A 278 -27.31 4.62 0.96
CA ASN A 278 -26.10 4.22 0.26
C ASN A 278 -25.05 3.70 1.25
N GLU A 279 -24.86 4.41 2.37
CA GLU A 279 -23.94 3.99 3.43
C GLU A 279 -24.38 2.68 4.10
N LYS A 280 -25.70 2.46 4.25
CA LYS A 280 -26.22 1.20 4.76
C LYS A 280 -25.94 0.03 3.83
N GLU A 281 -26.13 0.21 2.53
CA GLU A 281 -25.82 -0.83 1.55
C GLU A 281 -24.31 -1.06 1.46
N LEU A 282 -23.50 0.01 1.54
CA LEU A 282 -22.04 -0.06 1.59
C LEU A 282 -21.57 -0.92 2.77
N VAL A 283 -22.04 -0.65 3.99
CA VAL A 283 -21.70 -1.47 5.18
C VAL A 283 -22.11 -2.92 5.00
N LYS A 284 -23.33 -3.16 4.50
CA LYS A 284 -23.84 -4.51 4.30
C LYS A 284 -22.99 -5.29 3.29
N ARG A 285 -22.61 -4.68 2.17
CA ARG A 285 -21.72 -5.30 1.17
C ARG A 285 -20.33 -5.53 1.73
N LEU A 286 -19.74 -4.56 2.43
CA LEU A 286 -18.43 -4.72 3.08
C LEU A 286 -18.44 -5.90 4.06
N GLN A 287 -19.49 -6.04 4.86
CA GLN A 287 -19.64 -7.14 5.81
C GLN A 287 -19.83 -8.50 5.15
N ALA A 288 -20.50 -8.55 4.00
CA ALA A 288 -20.81 -9.81 3.31
C ALA A 288 -19.64 -10.29 2.42
N GLU A 289 -18.99 -9.38 1.70
CA GLU A 289 -18.03 -9.72 0.65
C GLU A 289 -16.58 -9.54 1.11
N VAL A 290 -16.25 -8.45 1.80
CA VAL A 290 -14.84 -8.05 2.05
C VAL A 290 -14.34 -8.48 3.42
N LEU A 291 -15.11 -8.26 4.50
CA LEU A 291 -14.70 -8.60 5.86
C LEU A 291 -14.28 -10.08 6.03
N PRO A 292 -15.02 -11.08 5.49
CA PRO A 292 -14.60 -12.48 5.62
C PRO A 292 -13.23 -12.76 4.99
N ILE A 293 -12.89 -12.07 3.90
CA ILE A 293 -11.60 -12.21 3.21
C ILE A 293 -10.49 -11.61 4.07
N ILE A 294 -10.70 -10.40 4.58
CA ILE A 294 -9.75 -9.68 5.44
C ILE A 294 -9.52 -10.42 6.76
N GLU A 295 -10.57 -10.94 7.40
CA GLU A 295 -10.46 -11.74 8.62
C GLU A 295 -9.61 -12.99 8.41
N LYS A 296 -9.85 -13.72 7.32
CA LYS A 296 -9.08 -14.91 6.96
C LYS A 296 -7.62 -14.57 6.70
N ARG A 297 -7.34 -13.47 5.99
CA ARG A 297 -5.98 -12.99 5.73
C ARG A 297 -5.26 -12.59 7.03
N ALA A 298 -5.93 -11.84 7.90
CA ALA A 298 -5.40 -11.43 9.20
C ALA A 298 -5.09 -12.65 10.09
N GLU A 299 -5.95 -13.67 10.08
CA GLU A 299 -5.70 -14.91 10.80
C GLU A 299 -4.46 -15.64 10.25
N GLN A 300 -4.33 -15.77 8.92
CA GLN A 300 -3.17 -16.37 8.28
C GLN A 300 -1.87 -15.63 8.62
N GLN A 301 -1.89 -14.29 8.57
CA GLN A 301 -0.75 -13.46 8.97
C GLN A 301 -0.38 -13.68 10.44
N ARG A 302 -1.38 -13.73 11.35
CA ARG A 302 -1.16 -14.01 12.78
C ARG A 302 -0.56 -15.39 13.01
N GLN A 303 -1.06 -16.42 12.32
CA GLN A 303 -0.51 -17.77 12.39
C GLN A 303 0.94 -17.83 11.89
N LYS A 304 1.25 -17.17 10.78
CA LYS A 304 2.61 -17.06 10.22
C LYS A 304 3.55 -16.35 11.19
N ALA A 305 3.12 -15.25 11.80
CA ALA A 305 3.89 -14.52 12.80
C ALA A 305 4.17 -15.37 14.05
N GLN A 306 3.16 -16.06 14.59
CA GLN A 306 3.32 -16.96 15.74
C GLN A 306 4.28 -18.12 15.43
N ARG A 307 4.23 -18.68 14.23
CA ARG A 307 5.15 -19.73 13.81
C ARG A 307 6.59 -19.22 13.75
N LYS A 308 6.83 -18.07 13.11
CA LYS A 308 8.15 -17.43 13.06
C LYS A 308 8.68 -17.12 14.46
N GLN A 309 7.83 -16.61 15.35
CA GLN A 309 8.21 -16.34 16.74
C GLN A 309 8.63 -17.62 17.48
N ARG A 310 7.84 -18.70 17.36
CA ARG A 310 8.20 -20.00 17.96
C ARG A 310 9.50 -20.57 17.40
N GLU A 311 9.74 -20.43 16.10
CA GLU A 311 10.98 -20.86 15.45
C GLU A 311 12.19 -20.06 15.97
N LEU A 312 12.07 -18.74 16.12
CA LEU A 312 13.09 -17.89 16.72
C LEU A 312 13.35 -18.25 18.18
N GLU A 313 12.31 -18.42 18.99
CA GLU A 313 12.44 -18.84 20.40
C GLU A 313 13.13 -20.20 20.53
N ASN A 314 12.82 -21.15 19.64
CA ASN A 314 13.48 -22.45 19.61
C ASN A 314 14.96 -22.33 19.22
N LEU A 315 15.28 -21.48 18.24
CA LEU A 315 16.66 -21.19 17.83
C LEU A 315 17.46 -20.57 18.98
N GLU A 316 16.87 -19.62 19.70
CA GLU A 316 17.46 -18.99 20.89
C GLU A 316 17.70 -20.01 22.02
N LYS A 317 16.73 -20.88 22.28
CA LYS A 317 16.88 -21.97 23.26
C LYS A 317 18.02 -22.92 22.88
N LEU A 318 18.15 -23.28 21.60
CA LEU A 318 19.24 -24.13 21.10
C LEU A 318 20.62 -23.43 21.18
N ALA A 319 20.68 -22.12 20.91
CA ALA A 319 21.90 -21.33 21.08
C ALA A 319 22.33 -21.24 22.55
N ASN A 320 21.36 -21.04 23.46
CA ASN A 320 21.59 -21.01 24.90
C ASN A 320 21.88 -22.40 25.49
N ALA A 321 21.35 -23.48 24.90
CA ALA A 321 21.60 -24.86 25.31
C ALA A 321 23.08 -25.27 25.17
N LYS A 322 23.82 -24.72 24.21
CA LYS A 322 25.29 -24.95 24.09
C LYS A 322 26.08 -24.34 25.26
N ARG A 323 25.61 -23.24 25.85
CA ARG A 323 26.19 -22.69 27.09
C ARG A 323 25.80 -23.50 28.31
N SER A 324 24.54 -23.96 28.40
CA SER A 324 24.08 -24.75 29.54
C SER A 324 24.66 -26.17 29.57
N SER A 325 24.95 -26.80 28.42
CA SER A 325 25.62 -28.12 28.35
C SER A 325 27.02 -28.08 28.98
N ARG A 326 27.80 -27.01 28.76
CA ARG A 326 29.13 -26.84 29.38
C ARG A 326 29.05 -26.66 30.90
N ILE A 327 27.99 -26.00 31.39
CA ILE A 327 27.77 -25.78 32.81
C ILE A 327 27.28 -27.07 33.48
N ALA A 328 26.33 -27.78 32.85
CA ALA A 328 25.81 -29.04 33.33
C ALA A 328 26.89 -30.12 33.44
N GLY A 329 27.73 -30.29 32.41
CA GLY A 329 28.85 -31.25 32.47
C GLY A 329 29.91 -30.90 33.53
N ARG A 330 30.08 -29.61 33.87
CA ARG A 330 30.96 -29.19 34.97
C ARG A 330 30.37 -29.53 36.34
N VAL A 331 29.07 -29.31 36.52
CA VAL A 331 28.33 -29.61 37.76
C VAL A 331 28.21 -31.12 37.98
N GLU A 332 27.94 -31.89 36.93
CA GLU A 332 27.89 -33.36 36.99
C GLU A 332 29.24 -33.95 37.40
N LYS A 333 30.34 -33.46 36.80
CA LYS A 333 31.70 -33.88 37.18
C LYS A 333 32.07 -33.51 38.61
N GLN A 334 31.62 -32.35 39.11
CA GLN A 334 31.80 -31.98 40.52
C GLN A 334 31.03 -32.91 41.45
N LYS A 335 29.77 -33.21 41.13
CA LYS A 335 28.92 -34.09 41.93
C LYS A 335 29.44 -35.53 41.96
N GLU A 336 29.95 -36.04 40.84
CA GLU A 336 30.56 -37.37 40.77
C GLU A 336 31.83 -37.45 41.63
N GLN A 337 32.65 -36.40 41.63
CA GLN A 337 33.83 -36.30 42.50
C GLN A 337 33.44 -36.28 43.99
N GLU A 338 32.43 -35.50 44.37
CA GLU A 338 31.94 -35.45 45.76
C GLU A 338 31.36 -36.80 46.20
N ALA A 339 30.58 -37.47 45.34
CA ALA A 339 30.03 -38.78 45.64
C ALA A 339 31.12 -39.86 45.78
N ALA A 340 32.18 -39.81 44.96
CA ALA A 340 33.31 -40.72 45.08
C ALA A 340 34.07 -40.51 46.39
N VAL A 341 34.30 -39.27 46.79
CA VAL A 341 34.93 -38.94 48.09
C VAL A 341 34.06 -39.39 49.26
N GLU A 342 32.74 -39.22 49.19
CA GLU A 342 31.82 -39.68 50.24
C GLU A 342 31.78 -41.22 50.32
N ALA A 343 31.79 -41.92 49.19
CA ALA A 343 31.84 -43.38 49.14
C ALA A 343 33.14 -43.93 49.72
N GLU A 344 34.28 -43.28 49.46
CA GLU A 344 35.57 -43.66 50.05
C GLU A 344 35.59 -43.42 51.58
N ARG A 345 35.00 -42.31 52.04
CA ARG A 345 34.82 -42.04 53.48
C ARG A 345 33.92 -43.07 54.16
N LYS A 346 32.84 -43.50 53.51
CA LYS A 346 31.98 -44.57 54.04
C LYS A 346 32.71 -45.90 54.11
N ARG A 347 33.41 -46.30 53.04
CA ARG A 347 34.20 -47.55 53.01
C ARG A 347 35.28 -47.58 54.11
N THR A 348 35.97 -46.47 54.33
CA THR A 348 36.99 -46.38 55.39
C THR A 348 36.36 -46.49 56.79
N ALA A 349 35.24 -45.80 57.03
CA ALA A 349 34.49 -45.90 58.29
C ALA A 349 33.93 -47.32 58.55
N ASP A 350 33.40 -47.99 57.53
CA ASP A 350 32.87 -49.35 57.64
C ASP A 350 33.99 -50.37 57.94
N LEU A 351 35.15 -50.24 57.29
CA LEU A 351 36.32 -51.08 57.57
C LEU A 351 36.86 -50.86 58.99
N GLU A 352 36.85 -49.63 59.50
CA GLU A 352 37.21 -49.34 60.89
C GLU A 352 36.22 -49.93 61.88
N MET A 353 34.92 -49.88 61.58
CA MET A 353 33.88 -50.48 62.43
C MET A 353 34.00 -52.01 62.46
N ALA A 354 34.19 -52.64 61.30
CA ALA A 354 34.37 -54.09 61.19
C ALA A 354 35.62 -54.58 61.95
N LYS A 355 36.74 -53.84 61.88
CA LYS A 355 37.94 -54.15 62.69
C LYS A 355 37.65 -54.06 64.18
N LYS A 356 36.98 -52.98 64.64
CA LYS A 356 36.59 -52.83 66.05
C LYS A 356 35.66 -53.94 66.53
N GLU A 357 34.78 -54.44 65.67
CA GLU A 357 33.88 -55.55 66.01
C GLU A 357 34.61 -56.89 66.10
N GLN A 358 35.54 -57.18 65.18
CA GLN A 358 36.40 -58.36 65.27
C GLN A 358 37.29 -58.34 66.51
N ASP A 359 37.85 -57.19 66.87
CA ASP A 359 38.67 -57.05 68.08
C ASP A 359 37.85 -57.28 69.35
N LYS A 360 36.59 -56.80 69.39
CA LYS A 360 35.66 -57.10 70.49
C LYS A 360 35.31 -58.58 70.59
N GLN A 361 35.05 -59.25 69.46
CA GLN A 361 34.77 -60.68 69.45
C GLN A 361 35.94 -61.49 69.97
N LYS A 362 37.17 -61.19 69.54
CA LYS A 362 38.40 -61.83 70.05
C LYS A 362 38.59 -61.62 71.55
N GLN A 363 38.33 -60.42 72.07
CA GLN A 363 38.40 -60.15 73.51
C GLN A 363 37.34 -60.93 74.30
N MET A 364 36.14 -61.15 73.75
CA MET A 364 35.12 -61.97 74.39
C MET A 364 35.49 -63.46 74.37
N GLU A 365 36.13 -63.95 73.30
CA GLU A 365 36.61 -65.33 73.20
C GLU A 365 37.82 -65.61 74.11
N GLU A 366 38.76 -64.67 74.24
CA GLU A 366 39.89 -64.81 75.16
C GLU A 366 39.47 -64.77 76.64
N ASN A 367 38.43 -64.00 76.98
CA ASN A 367 37.89 -63.97 78.35
C ASN A 367 36.97 -65.16 78.70
N ALA A 368 36.59 -65.98 77.71
CA ALA A 368 35.74 -67.16 77.89
C ALA A 368 36.53 -68.48 78.02
N LYS A 369 37.86 -68.41 78.01
CA LYS A 369 38.79 -69.53 78.14
C LYS A 369 39.64 -69.38 79.39
#